data_AF-A0A944QKI7-F1
#
_entry.id   AF-A0A944QKI7-F1
#
_cell.length_a   1.000
_cell.length_b   1.000
_cell.length_c   1.000
_cell.angle_alpha   90.00
_cell.angle_beta   90.00
_cell.angle_gamma   90.00
#
_symmetry.space_group_name_H-M   'P 1'
#
loop_
_entity.id
_entity.type
_entity.pdbx_description
1 polymer ?
#
loop_
_entity_poly.entity_id
_entity_poly.type
_entity_poly.pdbx_seq_one_letter_code
_entity_poly.pdbx_strand_id
1 'polypeptide(L)'
;MGKVTVDPHILDGQGEEWEGGGGRTGPSPFFIVTSDQTDLAAKALYKAIIRCGHVSESGRELTDEELHTTAEYTPNYTSPVRLTDKGPMAYLDTKGEWPLEMAETMLRILIEEVSAVDIDAYLTTPPIGPVPSRDWPVWEPLE
;
A
#
# COMPACT_ATOMS: atom_id res chain seq x y z
N MET A 1 -19.68 10.09 -7.79
CA MET A 1 -19.19 8.86 -7.15
C MET A 1 -18.34 8.11 -8.15
N GLY A 2 -17.04 8.36 -8.10
CA GLY A 2 -16.00 7.70 -8.86
C GLY A 2 -15.96 6.21 -8.55
N LYS A 3 -15.52 5.44 -9.53
CA LYS A 3 -15.48 3.99 -9.47
C LYS A 3 -14.05 3.53 -9.15
N VAL A 4 -13.88 2.93 -7.98
CA VAL A 4 -12.65 2.21 -7.64
C VAL A 4 -12.78 0.77 -8.11
N THR A 5 -11.82 0.33 -8.91
CA THR A 5 -11.67 -1.06 -9.35
C THR A 5 -10.35 -1.59 -8.83
N VAL A 6 -10.31 -2.87 -8.46
CA VAL A 6 -9.15 -3.51 -7.85
C VAL A 6 -8.76 -4.69 -8.70
N ASP A 7 -7.46 -4.84 -8.98
CA ASP A 7 -6.91 -6.05 -9.55
C ASP A 7 -7.26 -7.25 -8.65
N PRO A 8 -7.96 -8.28 -9.16
CA PRO A 8 -8.35 -9.43 -8.34
C PRO A 8 -7.14 -10.19 -7.79
N HIS A 9 -5.96 -10.00 -8.38
CA HIS A 9 -4.71 -10.62 -7.99
C HIS A 9 -3.75 -9.62 -7.33
N ILE A 10 -4.24 -8.48 -6.83
CA ILE A 10 -3.39 -7.44 -6.24
C ILE A 10 -2.53 -7.97 -5.09
N LEU A 11 -3.05 -8.88 -4.27
CA LEU A 11 -2.29 -9.52 -3.20
C LEU A 11 -1.43 -10.66 -3.76
N ASP A 12 -1.98 -11.43 -4.71
CA ASP A 12 -1.33 -12.55 -5.41
C ASP A 12 -0.01 -12.16 -6.08
N GLY A 13 0.05 -10.97 -6.69
CA GLY A 13 1.21 -10.48 -7.42
C GLY A 13 2.39 -10.00 -6.57
N GLN A 14 2.29 -10.02 -5.23
CA GLN A 14 3.19 -9.30 -4.32
C GLN A 14 4.09 -10.19 -3.44
N GLY A 15 4.33 -11.44 -3.82
CA GLY A 15 5.24 -12.34 -3.10
C GLY A 15 4.97 -13.80 -3.34
N GLU A 16 5.74 -14.67 -2.70
CA GLU A 16 5.51 -16.12 -2.70
C GLU A 16 4.68 -16.50 -1.47
N GLU A 17 3.75 -17.45 -1.63
CA GLU A 17 3.04 -18.04 -0.49
C GLU A 17 4.04 -18.81 0.39
N TRP A 18 3.99 -18.62 1.70
CA TRP A 18 4.84 -19.36 2.62
C TRP A 18 4.23 -20.74 2.92
N GLU A 19 4.98 -21.83 2.68
CA GLU A 19 4.55 -23.17 3.11
C GLU A 19 4.49 -23.26 4.64
N GLY A 20 3.27 -23.30 5.19
CA GLY A 20 2.99 -23.71 6.57
C GLY A 20 2.48 -22.64 7.54
N GLY A 21 2.33 -21.38 7.12
CA GLY A 21 2.02 -20.28 8.04
C GLY A 21 0.82 -19.39 7.72
N GLY A 22 0.08 -19.62 6.62
CA GLY A 22 -1.09 -18.79 6.27
C GLY A 22 -0.76 -17.35 5.83
N GLY A 23 0.52 -17.04 5.57
CA GLY A 23 0.99 -15.73 5.14
C GLY A 23 1.88 -15.78 3.89
N ARG A 24 2.39 -14.62 3.46
CA ARG A 24 3.29 -14.51 2.29
C ARG A 24 4.70 -14.15 2.73
N THR A 25 5.70 -14.83 2.15
CA THR A 25 7.11 -14.44 2.18
C THR A 25 7.45 -13.82 0.83
N GLY A 26 7.80 -12.54 0.81
CA GLY A 26 7.95 -11.83 -0.46
C GLY A 26 8.38 -10.38 -0.31
N PRO A 27 8.54 -9.67 -1.43
CA PRO A 27 8.94 -8.26 -1.38
C PRO A 27 7.90 -7.45 -0.60
N SER A 28 8.41 -6.41 0.08
CA SER A 28 7.67 -5.22 0.51
C SER A 28 6.41 -4.96 -0.35
N PRO A 29 5.19 -4.84 0.21
CA PRO A 29 4.01 -4.61 -0.61
C PRO A 29 4.10 -3.29 -1.37
N PHE A 30 3.79 -3.33 -2.68
CA PHE A 30 3.73 -2.21 -3.62
C PHE A 30 2.30 -1.98 -4.08
N PHE A 31 1.86 -0.73 -4.04
CA PHE A 31 0.55 -0.31 -4.55
C PHE A 31 0.73 0.76 -5.63
N ILE A 32 0.00 0.60 -6.73
CA ILE A 32 -0.16 1.57 -7.81
C ILE A 32 -1.63 1.99 -7.87
N VAL A 33 -1.88 3.29 -7.99
CA VAL A 33 -3.21 3.85 -8.24
C VAL A 33 -3.21 4.48 -9.63
N THR A 34 -3.86 3.85 -10.60
CA THR A 34 -3.98 4.40 -11.96
C THR A 34 -5.26 5.23 -12.06
N SER A 35 -5.14 6.52 -12.40
CA SER A 35 -6.26 7.45 -12.62
C SER A 35 -5.82 8.59 -13.54
N ASP A 36 -6.77 9.21 -14.24
CA ASP A 36 -6.54 10.45 -15.00
C ASP A 36 -6.33 11.67 -14.08
N GLN A 37 -6.83 11.60 -12.85
CA GLN A 37 -6.65 12.59 -11.79
C GLN A 37 -5.45 12.23 -10.92
N THR A 38 -4.26 12.25 -11.52
CA THR A 38 -3.00 11.80 -10.89
C THR A 38 -2.71 12.43 -9.53
N ASP A 39 -2.99 13.72 -9.35
CA ASP A 39 -2.72 14.42 -8.08
C ASP A 39 -3.64 13.93 -6.95
N LEU A 40 -4.93 13.75 -7.23
CA LEU A 40 -5.88 13.18 -6.26
C LEU A 40 -5.56 11.72 -5.93
N ALA A 41 -5.16 10.93 -6.93
CA ALA A 41 -4.70 9.57 -6.74
C ALA A 41 -3.43 9.52 -5.85
N ALA A 42 -2.47 10.40 -6.08
CA ALA A 42 -1.24 10.48 -5.30
C ALA A 42 -1.52 10.89 -3.85
N LYS A 43 -2.40 11.88 -3.65
CA LYS A 43 -2.85 12.31 -2.33
C LYS A 43 -3.56 11.21 -1.54
N ALA A 44 -4.45 10.46 -2.20
CA ALA A 44 -5.13 9.32 -1.59
C ALA A 44 -4.14 8.20 -1.23
N LEU A 45 -3.23 7.86 -2.14
CA LEU A 45 -2.19 6.86 -1.89
C LEU A 45 -1.27 7.27 -0.75
N TYR A 46 -0.88 8.54 -0.67
CA TYR A 46 -0.06 9.08 0.42
C TYR A 46 -0.72 8.85 1.78
N LYS A 47 -2.01 9.19 1.92
CA LYS A 47 -2.77 8.94 3.15
C LYS A 47 -2.88 7.46 3.47
N ALA A 48 -3.20 6.63 2.47
CA ALA A 48 -3.33 5.19 2.63
C ALA A 48 -2.04 4.56 3.15
N ILE A 49 -0.89 4.91 2.58
CA ILE A 49 0.40 4.33 2.95
C ILE A 49 0.80 4.72 4.38
N ILE A 50 0.51 5.95 4.81
CA ILE A 50 0.73 6.36 6.20
C ILE A 50 -0.12 5.50 7.15
N ARG A 51 -1.43 5.37 6.87
CA ARG A 51 -2.33 4.51 7.67
C ARG A 51 -1.88 3.05 7.66
N CYS A 52 -1.47 2.52 6.51
CA CYS A 52 -0.94 1.17 6.39
C CYS A 52 0.33 0.94 7.25
N GLY A 53 1.13 1.98 7.49
CA GLY A 53 2.28 1.91 8.40
C GLY A 53 1.91 1.61 9.86
N HIS A 54 0.63 1.79 10.22
CA HIS A 54 0.10 1.50 11.55
C HIS A 54 -0.63 0.15 11.62
N VAL A 55 -0.65 -0.61 10.54
CA VAL A 55 -1.33 -1.91 10.50
C VAL A 55 -0.41 -2.96 11.09
N SER A 56 -0.90 -3.66 12.11
CA SER A 56 -0.16 -4.74 12.75
C SER A 56 -0.25 -6.05 11.98
N GLU A 57 0.59 -7.01 12.35
CA GLU A 57 0.60 -8.38 11.82
C GLU A 57 -0.75 -9.10 12.02
N SER A 58 -1.52 -8.73 13.04
CA SER A 58 -2.88 -9.24 13.25
C SER A 58 -3.96 -8.51 12.44
N GLY A 59 -3.58 -7.54 11.61
CA GLY A 59 -4.49 -6.76 10.77
C GLY A 59 -5.22 -5.63 11.48
N ARG A 60 -4.79 -5.23 12.69
CA ARG A 60 -5.35 -4.08 13.42
C ARG A 60 -4.69 -2.80 12.97
N GLU A 61 -5.49 -1.76 12.71
CA GLU A 61 -4.97 -0.39 12.53
C GLU A 61 -4.75 0.23 13.92
N LEU A 62 -3.49 0.47 14.27
CA LEU A 62 -3.10 0.99 15.58
C LEU A 62 -3.13 2.52 15.61
N THR A 63 -3.53 3.08 16.74
CA THR A 63 -3.31 4.51 17.03
C THR A 63 -1.83 4.81 17.26
N ASP A 64 -1.44 6.09 17.22
CA ASP A 64 -0.06 6.51 17.55
C ASP A 64 0.39 6.02 18.93
N GLU A 65 -0.51 6.04 19.92
CA GLU A 65 -0.24 5.58 21.28
C GLU A 65 -0.01 4.06 21.34
N GLU A 66 -0.83 3.28 20.63
CA GLU A 66 -0.68 1.84 20.54
C GLU A 66 0.59 1.45 19.78
N LEU A 67 0.94 2.16 18.71
CA LEU A 67 2.13 1.88 17.90
C LEU A 67 3.43 1.93 18.72
N HIS A 68 3.50 2.81 19.73
CA HIS A 68 4.65 2.93 20.62
C HIS A 68 4.73 1.89 21.74
N THR A 69 3.63 1.18 22.01
CA THR A 69 3.50 0.29 23.18
C THR A 69 3.17 -1.15 22.81
N THR A 70 2.77 -1.40 21.57
CA THR A 70 2.45 -2.73 21.05
C THR A 70 3.68 -3.63 21.00
N ALA A 71 3.44 -4.94 21.18
CA ALA A 71 4.41 -5.98 20.88
C ALA A 71 4.21 -6.58 19.47
N GLU A 72 3.10 -6.25 18.81
CA GLU A 72 2.78 -6.74 17.47
C GLU A 72 3.68 -6.07 16.43
N TYR A 73 4.10 -6.83 15.42
CA TYR A 73 4.87 -6.30 14.30
C TYR A 73 4.02 -5.34 13.43
N THR A 74 4.63 -4.24 12.94
CA THR A 74 4.06 -3.32 11.93
C THR A 74 5.14 -3.01 10.88
N PRO A 75 4.78 -2.51 9.68
CA PRO A 75 5.76 -2.08 8.70
C PRO A 75 6.80 -1.12 9.29
N ASN A 76 8.08 -1.34 8.98
CA ASN A 76 9.19 -0.56 9.53
C ASN A 76 9.58 0.65 8.67
N TYR A 77 9.02 0.77 7.47
CA TYR A 77 9.21 1.90 6.58
C TYR A 77 8.03 2.05 5.62
N THR A 78 7.65 3.29 5.35
CA THR A 78 6.71 3.67 4.30
C THR A 78 7.46 4.50 3.26
N SER A 79 7.35 4.13 1.99
CA SER A 79 8.00 4.90 0.94
C SER A 79 7.26 6.22 0.69
N PRO A 80 7.96 7.27 0.21
CA PRO A 80 7.27 8.38 -0.42
C PRO A 80 6.45 7.88 -1.62
N VAL A 81 5.42 8.65 -2.01
CA VAL A 81 4.69 8.41 -3.25
C VAL A 81 5.56 8.84 -4.42
N ARG A 82 5.81 7.91 -5.36
CA ARG A 82 6.56 8.17 -6.59
C ARG A 82 5.62 8.23 -7.77
N LEU A 83 5.87 9.16 -8.69
CA LEU A 83 5.11 9.28 -9.93
C LEU A 83 5.76 8.41 -11.01
N THR A 84 5.04 7.39 -11.47
CA THR A 84 5.49 6.48 -12.53
C THR A 84 4.64 6.66 -13.79
N ASP A 85 5.04 6.02 -14.90
CA ASP A 85 4.23 5.95 -16.13
C ASP A 85 2.92 5.17 -15.97
N LYS A 86 2.78 4.39 -14.89
CA LYS A 86 1.55 3.65 -14.53
C LYS A 86 0.66 4.38 -13.54
N GLY A 87 1.14 5.49 -12.98
CA GLY A 87 0.48 6.27 -11.94
C GLY A 87 1.30 6.38 -10.65
N PRO A 88 0.75 7.04 -9.62
CA PRO A 88 1.33 7.09 -8.29
C PRO A 88 1.58 5.68 -7.73
N MET A 89 2.78 5.47 -7.21
CA MET A 89 3.23 4.21 -6.64
C MET A 89 3.89 4.44 -5.28
N ALA A 90 3.65 3.54 -4.33
CA ALA A 90 4.33 3.51 -3.05
C ALA A 90 4.45 2.07 -2.54
N TYR A 91 5.34 1.86 -1.58
CA TYR A 91 5.56 0.56 -0.96
C TYR A 91 5.77 0.66 0.55
N LEU A 92 5.59 -0.45 1.25
CA LEU A 92 5.91 -0.58 2.67
C LEU A 92 7.00 -1.64 2.86
N ASP A 93 7.97 -1.38 3.73
CA ASP A 93 8.89 -2.43 4.19
C ASP A 93 8.23 -3.23 5.30
N THR A 94 7.99 -4.51 5.02
CA THR A 94 7.45 -5.48 5.97
C THR A 94 8.51 -6.51 6.40
N LYS A 95 9.79 -6.32 6.04
CA LYS A 95 10.89 -7.28 6.30
C LYS A 95 10.60 -8.73 5.88
N GLY A 96 9.68 -8.93 4.94
CA GLY A 96 9.23 -10.25 4.50
C GLY A 96 8.12 -10.87 5.35
N GLU A 97 7.62 -10.18 6.38
CA GLU A 97 6.48 -10.58 7.21
C GLU A 97 5.23 -9.82 6.75
N TRP A 98 4.48 -10.41 5.82
CA TRP A 98 3.20 -9.84 5.36
C TRP A 98 2.07 -10.87 5.50
N PRO A 99 1.54 -11.06 6.72
CA PRO A 99 0.40 -11.94 6.97
C PRO A 99 -0.85 -11.50 6.20
N LEU A 100 -1.76 -12.45 5.97
CA LEU A 100 -2.97 -12.20 5.20
C LEU A 100 -3.83 -11.11 5.86
N GLU A 101 -3.98 -11.13 7.18
CA GLU A 101 -4.76 -10.17 7.94
C GLU A 101 -4.22 -8.73 7.79
N MET A 102 -2.88 -8.58 7.82
CA MET A 102 -2.21 -7.33 7.55
C MET A 102 -2.49 -6.88 6.10
N ALA A 103 -2.35 -7.77 5.12
CA ALA A 103 -2.56 -7.50 3.71
C ALA A 103 -4.00 -7.07 3.38
N GLU A 104 -4.99 -7.77 3.93
CA GLU A 104 -6.41 -7.47 3.75
C GLU A 104 -6.79 -6.11 4.35
N THR A 105 -6.30 -5.79 5.55
CA THR A 105 -6.53 -4.48 6.16
C THR A 105 -5.86 -3.36 5.37
N MET A 106 -4.62 -3.54 4.89
CA MET A 106 -3.96 -2.55 4.05
C MET A 106 -4.71 -2.29 2.73
N LEU A 107 -5.21 -3.36 2.09
CA LEU A 107 -6.02 -3.22 0.89
C LEU A 107 -7.34 -2.47 1.17
N ARG A 108 -8.00 -2.78 2.29
CA ARG A 108 -9.21 -2.06 2.73
C ARG A 108 -8.92 -0.56 2.90
N ILE A 109 -7.84 -0.20 3.60
CA ILE A 109 -7.42 1.20 3.80
C ILE A 109 -7.18 1.90 2.46
N LEU A 110 -6.48 1.24 1.54
CA LEU A 110 -6.23 1.81 0.21
C LEU A 110 -7.52 2.09 -0.55
N ILE A 111 -8.48 1.16 -0.52
CA ILE A 111 -9.80 1.34 -1.15
C ILE A 111 -10.55 2.51 -0.49
N GLU A 112 -10.55 2.61 0.83
CA GLU A 112 -11.21 3.68 1.59
C GLU A 112 -10.68 5.06 1.19
N GLU A 113 -9.36 5.25 1.24
CA GLU A 113 -8.74 6.56 0.95
C GLU A 113 -8.91 6.98 -0.51
N VAL A 114 -8.83 6.03 -1.46
CA VAL A 114 -9.05 6.33 -2.88
C VAL A 114 -10.53 6.61 -3.16
N SER A 115 -11.45 5.90 -2.50
CA SER A 115 -12.89 6.15 -2.63
C SER A 115 -13.27 7.53 -2.06
N ALA A 116 -12.58 7.99 -1.00
CA ALA A 116 -12.86 9.25 -0.33
C ALA A 116 -12.58 10.50 -1.18
N VAL A 117 -11.77 10.38 -2.25
CA VAL A 117 -11.45 11.50 -3.16
C VAL A 117 -12.32 11.55 -4.42
N ASP A 118 -13.34 10.69 -4.54
CA ASP A 118 -14.36 10.70 -5.60
C ASP A 118 -13.80 10.63 -7.04
N ILE A 119 -12.77 9.80 -7.28
CA ILE A 119 -12.15 9.60 -8.60
C ILE A 119 -12.42 8.21 -9.18
N ASP A 120 -12.36 8.09 -10.51
CA ASP A 120 -12.25 6.80 -11.19
C ASP A 120 -10.80 6.31 -11.06
N ALA A 121 -10.61 5.12 -10.49
CA ALA A 121 -9.27 4.58 -10.23
C ALA A 121 -9.21 3.05 -10.39
N TYR A 122 -8.04 2.58 -10.80
CA TYR A 122 -7.67 1.16 -10.78
C TYR A 122 -6.51 0.94 -9.82
N LEU A 123 -6.69 0.04 -8.86
CA LEU A 123 -5.68 -0.36 -7.89
C LEU A 123 -4.99 -1.62 -8.38
N THR A 124 -3.66 -1.61 -8.44
CA THR A 124 -2.86 -2.77 -8.85
C THR A 124 -1.50 -2.74 -8.16
N THR A 125 -0.65 -3.69 -8.52
CA THR A 125 0.72 -3.82 -8.05
C THR A 125 1.63 -3.96 -9.28
N PRO A 126 2.86 -3.47 -9.24
CA PRO A 126 3.79 -3.74 -10.32
C PRO A 126 4.06 -5.25 -10.47
N PRO A 127 4.39 -5.73 -11.69
CA PRO A 127 4.86 -7.10 -11.86
C PRO A 127 6.11 -7.33 -10.99
N ILE A 128 6.17 -8.48 -10.30
CA ILE A 128 7.20 -8.86 -9.33
C ILE A 128 8.56 -8.21 -9.63
N GLY A 129 9.02 -7.36 -8.72
CA GLY A 129 10.38 -6.81 -8.70
C GLY A 129 10.65 -5.57 -9.56
N PRO A 130 9.81 -4.53 -9.63
CA PRO A 130 10.37 -3.25 -10.02
C PRO A 130 11.32 -2.82 -8.91
N VAL A 131 12.59 -2.67 -9.25
CA VAL A 131 13.46 -1.86 -8.41
C VAL A 131 12.93 -0.44 -8.53
N PRO A 132 12.43 0.21 -7.46
CA PRO A 132 12.02 1.60 -7.56
C PRO A 132 13.19 2.42 -8.10
N SER A 133 13.00 3.03 -9.27
CA SER A 133 14.05 3.88 -9.84
C SER A 133 14.21 5.10 -8.94
N ARG A 134 15.45 5.40 -8.54
CA ARG A 134 15.75 6.63 -7.80
C ARG A 134 15.41 7.89 -8.59
N ASP A 135 15.27 7.77 -9.91
CA ASP A 135 15.01 8.88 -10.82
C ASP A 135 13.52 9.24 -10.93
N TRP A 136 12.62 8.45 -10.34
CA TRP A 136 11.20 8.79 -10.35
C TRP A 136 10.90 9.97 -9.41
N PRO A 137 10.21 11.02 -9.92
CA PRO A 137 9.81 12.14 -9.09
C PRO A 137 9.01 11.68 -7.88
N VAL A 138 9.31 12.29 -6.73
CA VAL A 138 8.51 12.15 -5.52
C VAL A 138 7.35 13.14 -5.60
N TRP A 139 6.14 12.67 -5.35
CA TRP A 139 4.99 13.53 -5.13
C TRP A 139 5.06 14.09 -3.71
N GLU A 140 4.90 15.40 -3.58
CA GLU A 140 4.92 16.11 -2.31
C GLU A 140 3.53 16.71 -2.07
N PRO A 141 2.95 16.55 -0.86
CA PRO A 141 1.71 17.21 -0.52
C PRO A 141 1.92 18.72 -0.51
N LEU A 142 1.10 19.46 -1.26
CA LEU A 142 1.01 20.92 -1.13
C LEU A 142 0.34 21.24 0.22
N GLU A 143 1.00 22.05 1.04
CA GLU A 143 0.49 22.56 2.33
C GLU A 143 -0.86 23.28 2.19
#